data_AF-A0A660M4B9-F1
#
_entry.id   AF-A0A660M4B9-F1
#
_cell.length_a   1.000
_cell.length_b   1.000
_cell.length_c   1.000
_cell.angle_alpha   90.00
_cell.angle_beta   90.00
_cell.angle_gamma   90.00
#
_symmetry.space_group_name_H-M   'P 1'
#
loop_
_entity.id
_entity.type
_entity.pdbx_description
1 polymer ?
#
loop_
_entity_poly.entity_id
_entity_poly.type
_entity_poly.pdbx_seq_one_letter_code
_entity_poly.pdbx_strand_id
1 'polypeptide(L)'
;MLQAPEPASAADATDMVYGGTHTPSAVMSSYDQNVNNIRDLYTAIGISRADIQRATGNLEYHRSSEGLYSWGMKPVFGASSGEGSYTVKTSGGTRTFYYRPQRLWGNSGSYSAYVGRSSSTGLWFGIMRSCGNLITFTIPPRPACPPGQVGTYPNCSTPPKNPTSTCSALDIKKNGDTYQFTGSGIVTDGATISKYIFQVYRDNTLVKTIESSSSVATYTEKTPGSYSVKLTIKTSLGDRTSAGCTKGFTIAPPAKCPQNPALLKTDPNCQPCPGDSTIWINDTKCNAEIIQTKTAQNTSQNNTDATTIAAKATDQIVYKINVTNKGLKATEYTIKEDLADVLQYASLENTGGGTLTDDNSSDGIATKTLLTWPKVTLKPGETQTRIFSVKLASTIAAKGAGTGNPNSYDCVMTNTFGNTVNINVDCPVQKKVESVVAQLPHTGPNENIAFAAIIFAVVAFFYARSRQLKKEVRLIRRDFSTGTI
;
A
#
# COMPACT_ATOMS: atom_id res chain seq x y z
N MET A 1 55.89 64.57 67.90
CA MET A 1 56.71 63.41 68.28
C MET A 1 57.62 63.09 67.10
N LEU A 2 58.93 63.14 67.31
CA LEU A 2 59.92 62.81 66.28
C LEU A 2 59.83 61.32 65.96
N GLN A 3 59.57 60.99 64.69
CA GLN A 3 59.75 59.65 64.17
C GLN A 3 61.25 59.38 64.12
N ALA A 4 61.71 58.31 64.79
CA ALA A 4 63.09 57.86 64.68
C ALA A 4 63.42 57.62 63.19
N PRO A 5 64.64 57.93 62.72
CA PRO A 5 65.04 57.59 61.37
C PRO A 5 64.86 56.08 61.17
N GLU A 6 64.09 55.69 60.14
CA GLU A 6 64.07 54.31 59.65
C GLU A 6 65.53 53.92 59.37
N PRO A 7 66.03 52.78 59.90
CA PRO A 7 67.39 52.35 59.61
C PRO A 7 67.58 52.29 58.10
N ALA A 8 68.71 52.81 57.63
CA ALA A 8 69.09 52.94 56.23
C ALA A 8 68.66 51.69 55.44
N SER A 9 68.00 51.94 54.30
CA SER A 9 67.66 50.96 53.28
C SER A 9 68.91 50.16 52.89
N ALA A 10 69.15 49.04 53.57
CA ALA A 10 70.16 48.09 53.13
C ALA A 10 69.54 47.33 51.95
N ALA A 11 69.72 47.89 50.76
CA ALA A 11 69.31 47.23 49.53
C ALA A 11 70.05 45.89 49.44
N ASP A 12 69.28 44.81 49.40
CA ASP A 12 69.79 43.45 49.47
C ASP A 12 69.53 42.71 48.15
N ALA A 13 70.39 41.77 47.79
CA ALA A 13 70.24 41.01 46.55
C ALA A 13 69.00 40.09 46.53
N THR A 14 68.31 39.95 47.66
CA THR A 14 67.04 39.24 47.78
C THR A 14 65.82 40.13 47.53
N ASP A 15 66.00 41.46 47.47
CA ASP A 15 64.92 42.43 47.27
C ASP A 15 64.25 42.25 45.90
N MET A 16 62.93 42.13 45.90
CA MET A 16 62.13 42.11 44.68
C MET A 16 62.16 43.47 43.96
N VAL A 17 62.24 44.56 44.73
CA VAL A 17 62.58 45.90 44.23
C VAL A 17 63.75 46.42 45.02
N TYR A 18 64.92 46.48 44.38
CA TYR A 18 66.17 46.90 45.02
C TYR A 18 66.02 48.30 45.64
N GLY A 19 66.22 48.41 46.96
CA GLY A 19 66.03 49.66 47.70
C GLY A 19 64.57 50.00 48.03
N GLY A 20 63.63 49.09 47.78
CA GLY A 20 62.25 49.18 48.24
C GLY A 20 61.30 50.03 47.39
N THR A 21 60.07 50.15 47.89
CA THR A 21 58.97 50.94 47.29
C THR A 21 58.31 51.78 48.38
N HIS A 22 58.93 52.90 48.74
CA HIS A 22 58.50 53.70 49.90
C HIS A 22 57.22 54.51 49.70
N THR A 23 56.77 54.74 48.46
CA THR A 23 55.55 55.50 48.12
C THR A 23 54.57 54.66 47.28
N PRO A 24 53.25 54.97 47.29
CA PRO A 24 52.26 54.35 46.41
C PRO A 24 52.68 54.37 44.94
N SER A 25 53.18 55.52 44.47
CA SER A 25 53.64 55.69 43.09
C SER A 25 54.84 54.81 42.75
N ALA A 26 55.76 54.58 43.71
CA ALA A 26 56.90 53.67 43.51
C ALA A 26 56.42 52.21 43.35
N VAL A 27 55.46 51.76 44.16
CA VAL A 27 54.87 50.42 44.03
C VAL A 27 54.26 50.23 42.65
N MET A 28 53.43 51.18 42.21
CA MET A 28 52.77 51.12 40.90
C MET A 28 53.79 51.17 39.76
N SER A 29 54.81 52.01 39.86
CA SER A 29 55.89 52.12 38.87
C SER A 29 56.68 50.81 38.75
N SER A 30 57.08 50.19 39.87
CA SER A 30 57.81 48.92 39.86
C SER A 30 57.00 47.79 39.22
N TYR A 31 55.69 47.75 39.48
CA TYR A 31 54.79 46.78 38.84
C TYR A 31 54.64 47.05 37.34
N ASP A 32 54.42 48.30 36.94
CA ASP A 32 54.17 48.67 35.54
C ASP A 32 55.41 48.45 34.66
N GLN A 33 56.59 48.76 35.20
CA GLN A 33 57.89 48.45 34.58
C GLN A 33 58.25 46.97 34.65
N ASN A 34 57.47 46.16 35.37
CA ASN A 34 57.73 44.74 35.61
C ASN A 34 59.15 44.49 36.13
N VAL A 35 59.60 45.35 37.07
CA VAL A 35 60.91 45.23 37.70
C VAL A 35 61.08 43.80 38.20
N ASN A 36 62.21 43.16 37.87
CA ASN A 36 62.50 41.78 38.28
C ASN A 36 61.39 40.74 37.98
N ASN A 37 60.53 40.98 36.98
CA ASN A 37 59.38 40.14 36.64
C ASN A 37 58.28 40.06 37.73
N ILE A 38 58.17 41.05 38.62
CA ILE A 38 57.18 41.02 39.69
C ILE A 38 55.73 41.03 39.18
N ARG A 39 55.43 41.68 38.05
CA ARG A 39 54.10 41.64 37.43
C ARG A 39 53.78 40.25 36.91
N ASP A 40 54.76 39.53 36.38
CA ASP A 40 54.58 38.14 35.94
C ASP A 40 54.25 37.22 37.12
N LEU A 41 54.94 37.39 38.26
CA LEU A 41 54.61 36.69 39.51
C LEU A 41 53.18 37.00 39.95
N TYR A 42 52.84 38.27 40.06
CA TYR A 42 51.55 38.72 40.56
C TYR A 42 50.41 38.22 39.68
N THR A 43 50.57 38.28 38.36
CA THR A 43 49.61 37.70 37.40
C THR A 43 49.46 36.20 37.61
N ALA A 44 50.56 35.45 37.79
CA ALA A 44 50.52 34.00 37.99
C ALA A 44 49.84 33.58 39.29
N ILE A 45 49.83 34.43 40.32
CA ILE A 45 49.15 34.17 41.61
C ILE A 45 47.80 34.88 41.73
N GLY A 46 47.33 35.52 40.64
CA GLY A 46 46.02 36.15 40.56
C GLY A 46 45.93 37.56 41.16
N ILE A 47 47.02 38.24 41.43
CA ILE A 47 47.03 39.65 41.86
C ILE A 47 47.05 40.54 40.62
N SER A 48 45.96 41.28 40.40
CA SER A 48 45.85 42.22 39.29
C SER A 48 46.45 43.59 39.63
N ARG A 49 46.74 44.39 38.60
CA ARG A 49 47.16 45.79 38.75
C ARG A 49 46.18 46.60 39.62
N ALA A 50 44.88 46.36 39.45
CA ALA A 50 43.84 47.04 40.20
C ALA A 50 43.85 46.65 41.69
N ASP A 51 44.19 45.39 42.02
CA ASP A 51 44.33 44.96 43.41
C ASP A 51 45.50 45.69 44.08
N ILE A 52 46.62 45.86 43.39
CA ILE A 52 47.80 46.58 43.88
C ILE A 52 47.48 48.06 44.08
N GLN A 53 46.80 48.68 43.11
CA GLN A 53 46.40 50.08 43.22
C GLN A 53 45.56 50.32 44.48
N ARG A 54 44.59 49.43 44.79
CA ARG A 54 43.83 49.50 46.05
C ARG A 54 44.72 49.27 47.26
N ALA A 55 45.64 48.31 47.21
CA ALA A 55 46.57 48.02 48.31
C ALA A 55 47.45 49.24 48.67
N THR A 56 47.84 50.06 47.69
CA THR A 56 48.64 51.26 47.97
C THR A 56 47.93 52.32 48.80
N GLY A 57 46.60 52.26 48.92
CA GLY A 57 45.81 53.11 49.82
C GLY A 57 45.72 52.57 51.25
N ASN A 58 46.27 51.39 51.54
CA ASN A 58 46.17 50.71 52.83
C ASN A 58 47.56 50.36 53.38
N LEU A 59 48.11 51.23 54.22
CA LEU A 59 49.42 51.06 54.86
C LEU A 59 49.25 50.38 56.22
N GLU A 60 49.85 49.20 56.37
CA GLU A 60 49.82 48.42 57.61
C GLU A 60 51.23 48.13 58.14
N TYR A 61 51.31 47.82 59.44
CA TYR A 61 52.54 47.48 60.15
C TYR A 61 52.45 46.04 60.66
N HIS A 62 53.44 45.23 60.29
CA HIS A 62 53.47 43.80 60.59
C HIS A 62 54.77 43.40 61.29
N ARG A 63 54.73 42.30 62.02
CA ARG A 63 55.88 41.69 62.69
C ARG A 63 56.25 40.36 62.06
N SER A 64 57.53 40.03 62.08
CA SER A 64 58.06 38.76 61.54
C SER A 64 57.46 37.52 62.22
N SER A 65 56.88 37.65 63.41
CA SER A 65 56.21 36.57 64.15
C SER A 65 54.81 36.21 63.66
N GLU A 66 54.21 36.96 62.73
CA GLU A 66 52.79 36.82 62.33
C GLU A 66 52.51 35.63 61.38
N GLY A 67 53.48 34.74 61.16
CA GLY A 67 53.29 33.56 60.31
C GLY A 67 53.21 33.86 58.81
N LEU A 68 53.60 35.06 58.39
CA LEU A 68 53.69 35.47 56.99
C LEU A 68 54.84 34.77 56.27
N TYR A 69 54.72 34.64 54.95
CA TYR A 69 55.80 34.27 54.04
C TYR A 69 56.27 35.51 53.30
N SER A 70 57.58 35.80 53.28
CA SER A 70 58.16 36.79 52.38
C SER A 70 58.74 36.13 51.15
N TRP A 71 58.62 36.83 50.04
CA TRP A 71 59.07 36.41 48.73
C TRP A 71 60.22 37.29 48.28
N GLY A 72 61.25 36.69 47.69
CA GLY A 72 62.43 37.41 47.21
C GLY A 72 63.10 36.76 46.02
N MET A 73 64.17 37.41 45.56
CA MET A 73 64.86 37.06 44.32
C MET A 73 65.86 35.91 44.45
N LYS A 74 66.35 35.64 45.66
CA LYS A 74 67.38 34.62 45.94
C LYS A 74 66.98 33.75 47.13
N PRO A 75 67.39 32.47 47.16
CA PRO A 75 67.25 31.60 48.34
C PRO A 75 68.22 32.04 49.44
N VAL A 76 67.81 31.87 50.70
CA VAL A 76 68.57 32.31 51.89
C VAL A 76 68.65 31.23 52.96
N PHE A 77 67.54 30.54 53.26
CA PHE A 77 67.44 29.65 54.44
C PHE A 77 67.35 28.15 54.11
N GLY A 78 67.14 27.80 52.84
CA GLY A 78 67.06 26.42 52.37
C GLY A 78 65.73 25.73 52.67
N ALA A 79 65.49 24.62 51.97
CA ALA A 79 64.18 23.95 51.95
C ALA A 79 63.76 23.35 53.30
N SER A 80 64.71 22.89 54.11
CA SER A 80 64.44 22.35 55.46
C SER A 80 63.84 23.38 56.42
N SER A 81 64.06 24.67 56.15
CA SER A 81 63.51 25.79 56.94
C SER A 81 62.11 26.22 56.47
N GLY A 82 61.55 25.57 55.45
CA GLY A 82 60.29 25.95 54.81
C GLY A 82 60.44 26.98 53.69
N GLU A 83 61.67 27.26 53.24
CA GLU A 83 61.89 28.05 52.01
C GLU A 83 61.56 27.20 50.77
N GLY A 84 60.86 27.79 49.81
CA GLY A 84 60.53 27.11 48.57
C GLY A 84 60.64 28.04 47.37
N SER A 85 60.63 27.45 46.18
CA SER A 85 60.72 28.17 44.92
C SER A 85 59.38 28.19 44.19
N TYR A 86 59.16 29.27 43.44
CA TYR A 86 57.97 29.48 42.62
C TYR A 86 58.39 30.04 41.26
N THR A 87 58.25 29.22 40.23
CA THR A 87 58.68 29.56 38.87
C THR A 87 57.48 29.98 38.02
N VAL A 88 57.61 31.14 37.38
CA VAL A 88 56.59 31.72 36.49
C VAL A 88 57.14 31.92 35.09
N LYS A 89 56.25 31.85 34.09
CA LYS A 89 56.55 32.21 32.71
C LYS A 89 56.65 33.72 32.57
N THR A 90 57.65 34.18 31.84
CA THR A 90 57.89 35.60 31.52
C THR A 90 58.01 35.78 30.01
N SER A 91 58.04 37.02 29.53
CA SER A 91 58.24 37.31 28.10
C SER A 91 59.58 36.79 27.56
N GLY A 92 60.60 36.63 28.41
CA GLY A 92 61.94 36.17 28.04
C GLY A 92 62.29 34.75 28.48
N GLY A 93 61.33 33.95 28.95
CA GLY A 93 61.54 32.59 29.44
C GLY A 93 60.83 32.34 30.76
N THR A 94 61.60 32.11 31.84
CA THR A 94 61.05 31.82 33.17
C THR A 94 61.77 32.62 34.25
N ARG A 95 61.06 33.00 35.31
CA ARG A 95 61.63 33.58 36.52
C ARG A 95 61.26 32.75 37.73
N THR A 96 62.24 32.49 38.61
CA THR A 96 62.02 31.83 39.89
C THR A 96 62.10 32.84 41.02
N PHE A 97 61.08 32.84 41.87
CA PHE A 97 61.01 33.57 43.13
C PHE A 97 61.11 32.59 44.29
N TYR A 98 61.55 33.06 45.46
CA TYR A 98 61.74 32.22 46.63
C TYR A 98 60.89 32.75 47.78
N TYR A 99 59.96 31.94 48.27
CA TYR A 99 59.16 32.24 49.45
C TYR A 99 59.79 31.61 50.69
N ARG A 100 59.68 32.26 51.84
CA ARG A 100 60.16 31.73 53.13
C ARG A 100 59.33 32.27 54.29
N PRO A 101 59.21 31.52 55.40
CA PRO A 101 58.60 32.05 56.61
C PRO A 101 59.33 33.31 57.09
N GLN A 102 58.59 34.41 57.24
CA GLN A 102 59.16 35.72 57.58
C GLN A 102 59.85 35.72 58.94
N ARG A 103 59.42 34.85 59.87
CA ARG A 103 60.04 34.64 61.18
C ARG A 103 61.52 34.25 61.14
N LEU A 104 62.01 33.73 60.01
CA LEU A 104 63.41 33.30 59.86
C LEU A 104 64.40 34.49 59.84
N TRP A 105 63.93 35.70 59.51
CA TRP A 105 64.73 36.92 59.58
C TRP A 105 64.96 37.43 61.01
N GLY A 106 64.46 36.70 62.02
CA GLY A 106 64.61 37.06 63.43
C GLY A 106 63.66 38.17 63.88
N ASN A 107 63.93 38.73 65.06
CA ASN A 107 63.07 39.71 65.72
C ASN A 107 63.46 41.15 65.33
N SER A 108 63.41 41.45 64.03
CA SER A 108 63.85 42.72 63.41
C SER A 108 62.91 43.91 63.63
N GLY A 109 61.94 43.80 64.54
CA GLY A 109 60.94 44.84 64.81
C GLY A 109 59.72 44.78 63.89
N SER A 110 58.97 45.89 63.85
CA SER A 110 57.80 46.08 62.98
C SER A 110 58.23 46.63 61.62
N TYR A 111 57.70 46.10 60.53
CA TYR A 111 57.92 46.59 59.16
C TYR A 111 56.61 47.05 58.54
N SER A 112 56.68 47.99 57.59
CA SER A 112 55.51 48.54 56.92
C SER A 112 55.29 47.95 55.53
N ALA A 113 54.03 47.69 55.17
CA ALA A 113 53.65 47.13 53.87
C ALA A 113 52.33 47.74 53.36
N TYR A 114 52.20 47.84 52.04
CA TYR A 114 50.92 48.15 51.39
C TYR A 114 50.12 46.86 51.20
N VAL A 115 48.94 46.78 51.81
CA VAL A 115 48.20 45.52 51.99
C VAL A 115 46.91 45.50 51.19
N GLY A 116 46.64 44.39 50.53
CA GLY A 116 45.42 44.18 49.76
C GLY A 116 44.97 42.73 49.71
N ARG A 117 43.87 42.50 48.98
CA ARG A 117 43.35 41.18 48.65
C ARG A 117 43.15 41.07 47.15
N SER A 118 43.56 39.95 46.57
CA SER A 118 43.28 39.62 45.17
C SER A 118 41.77 39.51 44.98
N SER A 119 41.26 40.22 43.98
CA SER A 119 39.85 40.11 43.57
C SER A 119 39.51 38.80 42.87
N SER A 120 40.51 38.10 42.30
CA SER A 120 40.31 36.86 41.55
C SER A 120 40.44 35.59 42.40
N THR A 121 41.33 35.59 43.40
CA THR A 121 41.62 34.42 44.24
C THR A 121 41.29 34.63 45.72
N GLY A 122 41.02 35.86 46.16
CA GLY A 122 40.84 36.20 47.57
C GLY A 122 42.15 36.21 48.38
N LEU A 123 43.30 35.95 47.76
CA LEU A 123 44.62 35.92 48.39
C LEU A 123 44.91 37.25 49.09
N TRP A 124 45.20 37.20 50.40
CA TRP A 124 45.77 38.34 51.12
C TRP A 124 47.24 38.49 50.75
N PHE A 125 47.64 39.72 50.43
CA PHE A 125 49.02 40.04 50.11
C PHE A 125 49.42 41.41 50.67
N GLY A 126 50.72 41.59 50.88
CA GLY A 126 51.33 42.88 51.16
C GLY A 126 52.59 43.10 50.33
N ILE A 127 52.96 44.35 50.13
CA ILE A 127 54.21 44.75 49.46
C ILE A 127 55.03 45.56 50.46
N MET A 128 56.14 44.98 50.92
CA MET A 128 57.01 45.60 51.93
C MET A 128 57.65 46.88 51.39
N ARG A 129 57.60 47.97 52.17
CA ARG A 129 58.12 49.27 51.72
C ARG A 129 59.64 49.31 51.60
N SER A 130 60.37 48.58 52.44
CA SER A 130 61.84 48.62 52.50
C SER A 130 62.55 47.82 51.40
N CYS A 131 61.91 46.79 50.85
CA CYS A 131 62.53 45.85 49.89
C CYS A 131 61.65 45.47 48.70
N GLY A 132 60.42 45.97 48.65
CA GLY A 132 59.44 45.62 47.61
C GLY A 132 59.01 44.15 47.61
N ASN A 133 59.44 43.37 48.61
CA ASN A 133 59.12 41.95 48.72
C ASN A 133 57.62 41.77 48.93
N LEU A 134 57.06 40.83 48.19
CA LEU A 134 55.70 40.34 48.42
C LEU A 134 55.67 39.57 49.74
N ILE A 135 54.62 39.78 50.54
CA ILE A 135 54.30 38.99 51.72
C ILE A 135 52.91 38.38 51.60
N THR A 136 52.75 37.14 52.03
CA THR A 136 51.46 36.43 51.98
C THR A 136 51.26 35.56 53.22
N PHE A 137 50.01 35.31 53.62
CA PHE A 137 49.72 34.33 54.69
C PHE A 137 49.77 32.88 54.20
N THR A 138 49.46 32.66 52.93
CA THR A 138 49.48 31.36 52.30
C THR A 138 50.36 31.39 51.05
N ILE A 139 50.89 30.23 50.69
CA ILE A 139 51.60 30.04 49.42
C ILE A 139 50.55 29.67 48.37
N PRO A 140 50.37 30.45 47.29
CA PRO A 140 49.42 30.12 46.23
C PRO A 140 49.71 28.76 45.58
N PRO A 141 48.69 28.07 45.04
CA PRO A 141 48.90 26.85 44.26
C PRO A 141 49.87 27.07 43.11
N ARG A 142 50.68 26.06 42.77
CA ARG A 142 51.61 26.16 41.62
C ARG A 142 50.83 26.48 40.33
N PRO A 143 51.39 27.29 39.41
CA PRO A 143 50.70 27.64 38.18
C PRO A 143 50.43 26.39 37.33
N ALA A 144 49.26 26.34 36.69
CA ALA A 144 48.85 25.27 35.78
C ALA A 144 48.81 25.77 34.33
N CYS A 145 48.80 24.84 33.37
CA CYS A 145 48.60 25.19 31.97
C CYS A 145 47.20 25.76 31.73
N PRO A 146 47.04 26.75 30.83
CA PRO A 146 45.74 27.27 30.43
C PRO A 146 44.79 26.17 29.92
N PRO A 147 43.46 26.33 30.09
CA PRO A 147 42.48 25.40 29.53
C PRO A 147 42.69 25.16 28.03
N GLY A 148 42.64 23.90 27.60
CA GLY A 148 42.86 23.48 26.21
C GLY A 148 44.33 23.28 25.82
N GLN A 149 45.28 23.52 26.73
CA GLN A 149 46.68 23.16 26.55
C GLN A 149 47.05 21.93 27.40
N VAL A 150 48.05 21.20 26.93
CA VAL A 150 48.62 20.02 27.61
C VAL A 150 50.09 20.30 27.99
N GLY A 151 50.65 19.54 28.93
CA GLY A 151 52.05 19.66 29.37
C GLY A 151 52.20 20.06 30.83
N THR A 152 53.44 20.38 31.24
CA THR A 152 53.76 20.87 32.59
C THR A 152 54.12 22.34 32.50
N TYR A 153 53.44 23.20 33.27
CA TYR A 153 53.75 24.64 33.30
C TYR A 153 55.24 24.85 33.65
N PRO A 154 55.97 25.72 32.96
CA PRO A 154 55.51 26.71 31.96
C PRO A 154 55.50 26.24 30.50
N ASN A 155 55.85 24.97 30.24
CA ASN A 155 55.98 24.36 28.92
C ASN A 155 54.67 23.72 28.46
N CYS A 156 53.65 24.56 28.24
CA CYS A 156 52.34 24.14 27.75
C CYS A 156 52.31 24.15 26.21
N SER A 157 51.61 23.18 25.59
CA SER A 157 51.42 23.08 24.14
C SER A 157 49.97 22.81 23.75
N THR A 158 49.58 23.18 22.53
CA THR A 158 48.28 22.82 21.95
C THR A 158 48.34 21.44 21.32
N PRO A 159 47.41 20.51 21.64
CA PRO A 159 47.36 19.20 21.00
C PRO A 159 47.26 19.31 19.47
N PRO A 160 47.92 18.43 18.69
CA PRO A 160 47.75 18.39 17.24
C PRO A 160 46.32 18.00 16.87
N LYS A 161 45.72 18.68 15.90
CA LYS A 161 44.45 18.25 15.28
C LYS A 161 44.72 17.07 14.35
N ASN A 162 43.91 16.01 14.46
CA ASN A 162 43.99 14.86 13.57
C ASN A 162 42.63 14.68 12.85
N PRO A 163 42.41 15.36 11.71
CA PRO A 163 41.11 15.35 11.03
C PRO A 163 40.72 13.93 10.60
N THR A 164 39.47 13.54 10.90
CA THR A 164 38.91 12.24 10.48
C THR A 164 37.63 12.43 9.68
N SER A 165 37.36 11.50 8.76
CA SER A 165 36.12 11.48 7.98
C SER A 165 35.67 10.05 7.66
N THR A 166 34.38 9.75 7.85
CA THR A 166 33.79 8.42 7.63
C THR A 166 32.41 8.52 7.00
N CYS A 167 32.10 7.63 6.06
CA CYS A 167 30.73 7.39 5.59
C CYS A 167 30.07 6.40 6.55
N SER A 168 29.09 6.85 7.33
CA SER A 168 28.55 6.07 8.45
C SER A 168 27.35 5.21 8.05
N ALA A 169 26.41 5.75 7.26
CA ALA A 169 25.20 5.03 6.89
C ALA A 169 24.58 5.50 5.57
N LEU A 170 23.79 4.62 4.96
CA LEU A 170 22.86 4.91 3.88
C LEU A 170 21.48 4.35 4.22
N ASP A 171 20.45 5.18 4.14
CA ASP A 171 19.06 4.75 4.25
C ASP A 171 18.31 4.89 2.91
N ILE A 172 17.31 4.03 2.70
CA ILE A 172 16.48 3.99 1.50
C ILE A 172 15.02 3.91 1.94
N LYS A 173 14.22 4.92 1.56
CA LYS A 173 12.78 4.96 1.81
C LYS A 173 12.01 4.94 0.48
N LYS A 174 11.03 4.05 0.36
CA LYS A 174 10.16 3.94 -0.83
C LYS A 174 8.92 4.81 -0.69
N ASN A 175 8.63 5.61 -1.72
CA ASN A 175 7.43 6.44 -1.86
C ASN A 175 6.85 6.23 -3.28
N GLY A 176 5.93 5.28 -3.44
CA GLY A 176 5.44 4.86 -4.77
C GLY A 176 6.53 4.21 -5.61
N ASP A 177 6.75 4.72 -6.82
CA ASP A 177 7.83 4.29 -7.73
C ASP A 177 9.16 5.02 -7.47
N THR A 178 9.19 5.92 -6.47
CA THR A 178 10.36 6.75 -6.14
C THR A 178 11.02 6.26 -4.85
N TYR A 179 12.34 6.16 -4.87
CA TYR A 179 13.19 5.77 -3.76
C TYR A 179 14.00 6.98 -3.31
N GLN A 180 13.84 7.38 -2.06
CA GLN A 180 14.62 8.43 -1.43
C GLN A 180 15.83 7.81 -0.74
N PHE A 181 17.02 8.25 -1.12
CA PHE A 181 18.29 7.89 -0.50
C PHE A 181 18.69 8.97 0.50
N THR A 182 19.12 8.57 1.70
CA THR A 182 19.63 9.49 2.73
C THR A 182 20.99 9.00 3.21
N GLY A 183 22.04 9.75 2.91
CA GLY A 183 23.41 9.48 3.31
C GLY A 183 23.79 10.12 4.64
N SER A 184 24.61 9.45 5.42
CA SER A 184 25.17 9.98 6.67
C SER A 184 26.70 9.92 6.63
N GLY A 185 27.34 11.05 6.94
CA GLY A 185 28.79 11.18 7.05
C GLY A 185 29.18 11.83 8.37
N ILE A 186 30.29 11.39 8.95
CA ILE A 186 30.85 11.91 10.20
C ILE A 186 32.21 12.53 9.89
N VAL A 187 32.45 13.75 10.37
CA VAL A 187 33.72 14.49 10.23
C VAL A 187 34.14 15.09 11.57
N THR A 188 35.44 15.03 11.89
CA THR A 188 36.00 15.62 13.13
C THR A 188 37.20 16.52 12.84
N ASP A 189 37.57 17.35 13.81
CA ASP A 189 38.78 18.18 13.82
C ASP A 189 38.99 19.05 12.58
N GLY A 190 37.89 19.52 11.99
CA GLY A 190 37.89 20.45 10.85
C GLY A 190 37.79 19.78 9.47
N ALA A 191 37.62 18.46 9.39
CA ALA A 191 37.27 17.82 8.13
C ALA A 191 35.87 18.27 7.64
N THR A 192 35.68 18.33 6.32
CA THR A 192 34.42 18.79 5.69
C THR A 192 33.92 17.79 4.66
N ILE A 193 32.61 17.80 4.39
CA ILE A 193 31.95 17.03 3.32
C ILE A 193 31.51 18.02 2.24
N SER A 194 31.89 17.77 0.99
CA SER A 194 31.57 18.65 -0.15
C SER A 194 30.49 18.10 -1.08
N LYS A 195 30.34 16.77 -1.16
CA LYS A 195 29.44 16.13 -2.14
C LYS A 195 29.07 14.71 -1.73
N TYR A 196 27.89 14.26 -2.16
CA TYR A 196 27.39 12.90 -2.04
C TYR A 196 27.22 12.29 -3.44
N ILE A 197 27.72 11.07 -3.64
CA ILE A 197 27.61 10.32 -4.89
C ILE A 197 26.90 9.00 -4.59
N PHE A 198 25.68 8.86 -5.09
CA PHE A 198 24.88 7.65 -4.99
C PHE A 198 24.97 6.86 -6.29
N GLN A 199 25.49 5.65 -6.24
CA GLN A 199 25.61 4.75 -7.39
C GLN A 199 24.59 3.63 -7.23
N VAL A 200 23.61 3.57 -8.13
CA VAL A 200 22.56 2.56 -8.16
C VAL A 200 22.97 1.45 -9.12
N TYR A 201 22.97 0.23 -8.61
CA TYR A 201 23.26 -0.99 -9.33
C TYR A 201 21.98 -1.83 -9.43
N ARG A 202 21.80 -2.48 -10.58
CA ARG A 202 20.80 -3.52 -10.81
C ARG A 202 21.54 -4.80 -11.17
N ASP A 203 21.32 -5.88 -10.42
CA ASP A 203 21.99 -7.17 -10.65
C ASP A 203 23.51 -7.00 -10.83
N ASN A 204 24.14 -6.20 -9.95
CA ASN A 204 25.55 -5.81 -9.93
C ASN A 204 26.04 -4.95 -11.12
N THR A 205 25.17 -4.54 -12.03
CA THR A 205 25.48 -3.61 -13.11
C THR A 205 25.11 -2.19 -12.71
N LEU A 206 26.04 -1.24 -12.85
CA LEU A 206 25.76 0.18 -12.57
C LEU A 206 24.72 0.71 -13.57
N VAL A 207 23.56 1.14 -13.08
CA VAL A 207 22.47 1.68 -13.91
C VAL A 207 22.29 3.18 -13.77
N LYS A 208 22.72 3.77 -12.63
CA LYS A 208 22.62 5.21 -12.41
C LYS A 208 23.68 5.72 -11.44
N THR A 209 24.21 6.91 -11.73
CA THR A 209 24.97 7.72 -10.76
C THR A 209 24.20 9.01 -10.50
N ILE A 210 24.03 9.36 -9.23
CA ILE A 210 23.38 10.59 -8.78
C ILE A 210 24.37 11.36 -7.91
N GLU A 211 24.66 12.58 -8.32
CA GLU A 211 25.54 13.48 -7.60
C GLU A 211 24.70 14.58 -6.92
N SER A 212 24.93 14.82 -5.63
CA SER A 212 24.18 15.80 -4.85
C SER A 212 25.09 16.54 -3.88
N SER A 213 24.84 17.83 -3.67
CA SER A 213 25.42 18.58 -2.54
C SER A 213 24.67 18.31 -1.23
N SER A 214 23.44 17.80 -1.31
CA SER A 214 22.63 17.37 -0.18
C SER A 214 22.90 15.91 0.16
N SER A 215 22.72 15.56 1.44
CA SER A 215 22.72 14.17 1.89
C SER A 215 21.51 13.36 1.39
N VAL A 216 20.56 14.00 0.72
CA VAL A 216 19.35 13.37 0.18
C VAL A 216 19.38 13.36 -1.35
N ALA A 217 18.94 12.25 -1.94
CA ALA A 217 18.73 12.08 -3.38
C ALA A 217 17.49 11.22 -3.65
N THR A 218 16.92 11.29 -4.86
CA THR A 218 15.76 10.48 -5.26
C THR A 218 16.02 9.73 -6.56
N TYR A 219 15.46 8.52 -6.68
CA TYR A 219 15.56 7.66 -7.85
C TYR A 219 14.20 7.04 -8.17
N THR A 220 13.69 7.20 -9.40
CA THR A 220 12.41 6.61 -9.83
C THR A 220 12.66 5.41 -10.74
N GLU A 221 12.07 4.26 -10.40
CA GLU A 221 12.26 3.02 -11.14
C GLU A 221 11.08 2.07 -10.92
N LYS A 222 10.66 1.43 -12.02
CA LYS A 222 9.53 0.48 -12.03
C LYS A 222 9.93 -0.92 -12.45
N THR A 223 11.13 -1.07 -13.01
CA THR A 223 11.55 -2.34 -13.59
C THR A 223 11.80 -3.37 -12.48
N PRO A 224 11.17 -4.54 -12.53
CA PRO A 224 11.39 -5.57 -11.52
C PRO A 224 12.85 -6.02 -11.48
N GLY A 225 13.37 -6.27 -10.28
CA GLY A 225 14.74 -6.70 -10.09
C GLY A 225 15.29 -6.40 -8.70
N SER A 226 16.53 -6.86 -8.49
CA SER A 226 17.30 -6.57 -7.29
C SER A 226 18.20 -5.36 -7.53
N TYR A 227 18.13 -4.39 -6.63
CA TYR A 227 18.90 -3.17 -6.70
C TYR A 227 19.76 -2.98 -5.46
N SER A 228 20.91 -2.34 -5.62
CA SER A 228 21.75 -1.87 -4.53
C SER A 228 22.23 -0.47 -4.78
N VAL A 229 22.39 0.30 -3.71
CA VAL A 229 22.89 1.67 -3.77
C VAL A 229 24.16 1.75 -2.94
N LYS A 230 25.23 2.24 -3.56
CA LYS A 230 26.49 2.54 -2.90
C LYS A 230 26.66 4.04 -2.80
N LEU A 231 26.84 4.53 -1.58
CA LEU A 231 27.14 5.92 -1.30
C LEU A 231 28.65 6.13 -1.15
N THR A 232 29.17 7.14 -1.83
CA THR A 232 30.49 7.72 -1.60
C THR A 232 30.34 9.19 -1.25
N ILE A 233 30.90 9.61 -0.11
CA ILE A 233 30.96 11.02 0.28
C ILE A 233 32.35 11.59 -0.09
N LYS A 234 32.37 12.77 -0.70
CA LYS A 234 33.59 13.52 -0.99
C LYS A 234 33.92 14.38 0.21
N THR A 235 35.10 14.18 0.79
CA THR A 235 35.54 14.91 1.98
C THR A 235 36.87 15.63 1.73
N SER A 236 37.24 16.58 2.59
CA SER A 236 38.55 17.24 2.53
C SER A 236 39.74 16.28 2.68
N LEU A 237 39.50 15.06 3.17
CA LEU A 237 40.51 14.00 3.32
C LEU A 237 40.41 12.93 2.20
N GLY A 238 39.62 13.18 1.16
CA GLY A 238 39.34 12.26 0.07
C GLY A 238 38.00 11.55 0.20
N ASP A 239 37.79 10.58 -0.68
CA ASP A 239 36.54 9.83 -0.79
C ASP A 239 36.36 8.88 0.40
N ARG A 240 35.13 8.79 0.91
CA ARG A 240 34.76 7.82 1.95
C ARG A 240 33.55 7.02 1.53
N THR A 241 33.65 5.72 1.69
CA THR A 241 32.57 4.75 1.53
C THR A 241 32.81 3.62 2.53
N SER A 242 31.77 2.86 2.85
CA SER A 242 31.81 1.77 3.83
C SER A 242 30.72 0.75 3.53
N ALA A 243 30.75 -0.40 4.20
CA ALA A 243 29.67 -1.38 4.13
C ALA A 243 28.32 -0.78 4.58
N GLY A 244 28.32 0.07 5.63
CA GLY A 244 27.13 0.78 6.09
C GLY A 244 26.58 1.80 5.10
N CYS A 245 27.40 2.23 4.14
CA CYS A 245 27.02 3.09 3.02
C CYS A 245 26.59 2.32 1.77
N THR A 246 26.30 1.03 1.89
CA THR A 246 25.71 0.22 0.83
C THR A 246 24.41 -0.40 1.32
N LYS A 247 23.32 -0.22 0.58
CA LYS A 247 22.00 -0.75 0.96
C LYS A 247 21.23 -1.27 -0.25
N GLY A 248 20.57 -2.41 -0.09
CA GLY A 248 19.77 -3.06 -1.15
C GLY A 248 18.29 -2.73 -1.06
N PHE A 249 17.60 -2.80 -2.19
CA PHE A 249 16.13 -2.82 -2.27
C PHE A 249 15.67 -3.66 -3.46
N THR A 250 14.42 -4.15 -3.42
CA THR A 250 13.88 -5.02 -4.47
C THR A 250 12.60 -4.45 -5.05
N ILE A 251 12.43 -4.56 -6.37
CA ILE A 251 11.19 -4.20 -7.07
C ILE A 251 10.51 -5.49 -7.51
N ALA A 252 9.33 -5.76 -6.95
CA ALA A 252 8.56 -6.95 -7.27
C ALA A 252 7.96 -6.87 -8.69
N PRO A 253 7.86 -8.01 -9.41
CA PRO A 253 7.11 -8.08 -10.65
C PRO A 253 5.64 -7.67 -10.46
N PRO A 254 5.00 -7.08 -11.49
CA PRO A 254 3.56 -6.84 -11.47
C PRO A 254 2.78 -8.13 -11.21
N ALA A 255 1.78 -8.07 -10.33
CA ALA A 255 0.94 -9.22 -10.05
C ALA A 255 0.16 -9.67 -11.29
N LYS A 256 0.15 -10.99 -11.55
CA LYS A 256 -0.64 -11.61 -12.62
C LYS A 256 -2.09 -11.84 -12.20
N CYS A 257 -2.98 -11.97 -13.17
CA CYS A 257 -4.37 -12.29 -12.93
C CYS A 257 -4.51 -13.73 -12.42
N PRO A 258 -5.23 -13.99 -11.30
CA PRO A 258 -5.38 -15.33 -10.75
C PRO A 258 -6.06 -16.33 -11.71
N GLN A 259 -7.06 -15.87 -12.46
CA GLN A 259 -7.85 -16.71 -13.36
C GLN A 259 -7.19 -16.88 -14.74
N ASN A 260 -6.31 -15.96 -15.13
CA ASN A 260 -5.61 -16.02 -16.41
C ASN A 260 -4.20 -15.41 -16.31
N PRO A 261 -3.15 -16.22 -16.07
CA PRO A 261 -1.78 -15.74 -15.87
C PRO A 261 -1.17 -14.94 -17.03
N ALA A 262 -1.78 -14.95 -18.23
CA ALA A 262 -1.36 -14.10 -19.34
C ALA A 262 -1.63 -12.61 -19.06
N LEU A 263 -2.65 -12.30 -18.25
CA LEU A 263 -3.08 -10.94 -17.93
C LEU A 263 -2.41 -10.42 -16.64
N LEU A 264 -2.33 -9.10 -16.52
CA LEU A 264 -2.00 -8.44 -15.25
C LEU A 264 -3.23 -8.41 -14.34
N LYS A 265 -3.02 -8.38 -13.02
CA LYS A 265 -4.10 -8.24 -12.04
C LYS A 265 -4.89 -6.94 -12.21
N THR A 266 -4.25 -5.91 -12.75
CA THR A 266 -4.87 -4.60 -13.03
C THR A 266 -5.56 -4.55 -14.39
N ASP A 267 -5.48 -5.60 -15.20
CA ASP A 267 -6.14 -5.64 -16.50
C ASP A 267 -7.67 -5.62 -16.29
N PRO A 268 -8.43 -4.76 -17.00
CA PRO A 268 -9.88 -4.75 -16.92
C PRO A 268 -10.54 -6.09 -17.21
N ASN A 269 -9.91 -6.95 -18.03
CA ASN A 269 -10.39 -8.30 -18.33
C ASN A 269 -10.04 -9.30 -17.23
N CYS A 270 -9.22 -8.98 -16.24
CA CYS A 270 -8.98 -9.85 -15.09
C CYS A 270 -10.19 -9.86 -14.15
N GLN A 271 -11.27 -10.50 -14.60
CA GLN A 271 -12.51 -10.64 -13.85
C GLN A 271 -12.87 -12.12 -13.70
N PRO A 272 -13.33 -12.52 -12.50
CA PRO A 272 -13.90 -13.84 -12.30
C PRO A 272 -15.23 -13.99 -13.06
N CYS A 273 -15.57 -15.23 -13.42
CA CYS A 273 -16.90 -15.56 -13.91
C CYS A 273 -17.92 -15.39 -12.76
N PRO A 274 -19.08 -14.75 -12.99
CA PRO A 274 -20.05 -14.47 -11.92
C PRO A 274 -20.56 -15.70 -11.17
N GLY A 275 -20.73 -16.83 -11.86
CA GLY A 275 -21.18 -18.10 -11.26
C GLY A 275 -20.05 -18.98 -10.72
N ASP A 276 -18.78 -18.69 -11.05
CA ASP A 276 -17.61 -19.42 -10.54
C ASP A 276 -16.36 -18.53 -10.52
N SER A 277 -15.91 -18.17 -9.32
CA SER A 277 -14.77 -17.27 -9.13
C SER A 277 -13.41 -17.81 -9.60
N THR A 278 -13.32 -19.12 -9.87
CA THR A 278 -12.09 -19.78 -10.33
C THR A 278 -11.92 -19.68 -11.84
N ILE A 279 -12.99 -19.39 -12.58
CA ILE A 279 -13.02 -19.33 -14.03
C ILE A 279 -12.88 -17.87 -14.49
N TRP A 280 -12.18 -17.66 -15.60
CA TRP A 280 -12.06 -16.35 -16.21
C TRP A 280 -13.35 -15.95 -16.95
N ILE A 281 -13.77 -14.69 -16.88
CA ILE A 281 -15.05 -14.22 -17.45
C ILE A 281 -15.22 -14.44 -18.97
N ASN A 282 -14.10 -14.56 -19.71
CA ASN A 282 -14.09 -14.80 -21.16
C ASN A 282 -13.72 -16.25 -21.50
N ASP A 283 -13.61 -17.13 -20.51
CA ASP A 283 -13.48 -18.57 -20.76
C ASP A 283 -14.77 -19.08 -21.41
N THR A 284 -14.63 -20.01 -22.36
CA THR A 284 -15.75 -20.70 -23.02
C THR A 284 -16.72 -21.36 -22.03
N LYS A 285 -16.25 -21.79 -20.85
CA LYS A 285 -17.07 -22.35 -19.77
C LYS A 285 -17.88 -21.30 -19.01
N CYS A 286 -17.52 -20.02 -19.10
CA CYS A 286 -18.27 -18.92 -18.52
C CYS A 286 -19.39 -18.48 -19.47
N ASN A 287 -20.35 -19.37 -19.73
CA ASN A 287 -21.51 -19.12 -20.58
C ASN A 287 -22.81 -19.13 -19.77
N ALA A 288 -23.85 -18.52 -20.33
CA ALA A 288 -25.21 -18.67 -19.82
C ALA A 288 -25.82 -19.97 -20.38
N GLU A 289 -26.76 -20.54 -19.63
CA GLU A 289 -27.51 -21.73 -20.04
C GLU A 289 -28.94 -21.59 -19.53
N ILE A 290 -29.89 -21.39 -20.44
CA ILE A 290 -31.28 -21.11 -20.09
C ILE A 290 -32.13 -22.37 -20.18
N ILE A 291 -32.75 -22.75 -19.07
CA ILE A 291 -33.70 -23.85 -18.97
C ILE A 291 -35.10 -23.28 -18.74
N GLN A 292 -36.06 -23.79 -19.51
CA GLN A 292 -37.46 -23.37 -19.48
C GLN A 292 -38.32 -24.55 -19.03
N THR A 293 -39.30 -24.30 -18.16
CA THR A 293 -40.27 -25.30 -17.72
C THR A 293 -41.66 -24.70 -17.59
N LYS A 294 -42.68 -25.54 -17.80
CA LYS A 294 -44.08 -25.16 -17.77
C LYS A 294 -44.94 -26.21 -17.09
N THR A 295 -45.94 -25.73 -16.35
CA THR A 295 -47.01 -26.52 -15.73
C THR A 295 -48.36 -25.84 -15.93
N ALA A 296 -49.45 -26.61 -15.85
CA ALA A 296 -50.82 -26.10 -15.99
C ALA A 296 -51.76 -26.74 -14.97
N GLN A 297 -52.63 -25.93 -14.37
CA GLN A 297 -53.61 -26.37 -13.38
C GLN A 297 -54.99 -25.89 -13.79
N ASN A 298 -56.00 -26.76 -13.68
CA ASN A 298 -57.40 -26.41 -13.84
C ASN A 298 -57.96 -25.98 -12.49
N THR A 299 -58.10 -24.68 -12.28
CA THR A 299 -58.56 -24.10 -11.00
C THR A 299 -60.08 -24.24 -10.82
N SER A 300 -60.82 -24.47 -11.90
CA SER A 300 -62.27 -24.74 -11.87
C SER A 300 -62.61 -26.18 -11.52
N GLN A 301 -61.66 -27.11 -11.67
CA GLN A 301 -61.82 -28.53 -11.36
C GLN A 301 -60.89 -28.97 -10.21
N ASN A 302 -61.07 -28.38 -9.02
CA ASN A 302 -60.35 -28.71 -7.79
C ASN A 302 -58.82 -28.51 -7.84
N ASN A 303 -58.32 -27.55 -8.64
CA ASN A 303 -56.88 -27.29 -8.82
C ASN A 303 -56.09 -28.51 -9.32
N THR A 304 -56.74 -29.38 -10.11
CA THR A 304 -56.12 -30.59 -10.66
C THR A 304 -55.12 -30.23 -11.78
N ASP A 305 -54.09 -31.06 -11.99
CA ASP A 305 -53.22 -30.95 -13.16
C ASP A 305 -54.07 -30.99 -14.44
N ALA A 306 -54.01 -29.91 -15.22
CA ALA A 306 -54.86 -29.73 -16.39
C ALA A 306 -54.59 -30.77 -17.49
N THR A 307 -53.43 -31.44 -17.48
CA THR A 307 -53.10 -32.50 -18.45
C THR A 307 -53.83 -33.82 -18.16
N THR A 308 -54.37 -33.98 -16.95
CA THR A 308 -54.96 -35.24 -16.49
C THR A 308 -56.49 -35.30 -16.64
N ILE A 309 -57.14 -34.16 -16.85
CA ILE A 309 -58.60 -34.05 -16.95
C ILE A 309 -59.00 -33.15 -18.11
N ALA A 310 -60.06 -33.53 -18.82
CA ALA A 310 -60.57 -32.71 -19.92
C ALA A 310 -61.15 -31.39 -19.39
N ALA A 311 -60.65 -30.28 -19.93
CA ALA A 311 -61.11 -28.93 -19.66
C ALA A 311 -62.49 -28.71 -20.30
N LYS A 312 -63.43 -28.18 -19.51
CA LYS A 312 -64.81 -27.95 -19.89
C LYS A 312 -65.05 -26.48 -20.22
N ALA A 313 -66.16 -26.20 -20.89
CA ALA A 313 -66.59 -24.82 -21.14
C ALA A 313 -66.56 -24.00 -19.84
N THR A 314 -66.08 -22.76 -19.93
CA THR A 314 -65.90 -21.82 -18.80
C THR A 314 -64.83 -22.16 -17.76
N ASP A 315 -64.13 -23.31 -17.86
CA ASP A 315 -63.03 -23.64 -16.96
C ASP A 315 -61.89 -22.60 -17.06
N GLN A 316 -61.23 -22.38 -15.93
CA GLN A 316 -60.06 -21.54 -15.82
C GLN A 316 -58.80 -22.42 -15.69
N ILE A 317 -57.85 -22.18 -16.60
CA ILE A 317 -56.55 -22.85 -16.60
C ILE A 317 -55.48 -21.82 -16.21
N VAL A 318 -54.74 -22.12 -15.16
CA VAL A 318 -53.59 -21.32 -14.72
C VAL A 318 -52.30 -22.00 -15.17
N TYR A 319 -51.51 -21.28 -15.94
CA TYR A 319 -50.18 -21.71 -16.36
C TYR A 319 -49.12 -21.06 -15.49
N LYS A 320 -48.12 -21.86 -15.09
CA LYS A 320 -46.90 -21.38 -14.43
C LYS A 320 -45.71 -21.76 -15.26
N ILE A 321 -44.97 -20.76 -15.72
CA ILE A 321 -43.74 -20.90 -16.49
C ILE A 321 -42.53 -20.42 -15.65
N ASN A 322 -41.43 -21.17 -15.73
CA ASN A 322 -40.17 -20.80 -15.09
C ASN A 322 -39.05 -20.76 -16.11
N VAL A 323 -38.20 -19.73 -16.02
CA VAL A 323 -36.96 -19.60 -16.77
C VAL A 323 -35.81 -19.55 -15.79
N THR A 324 -34.88 -20.48 -15.88
CA THR A 324 -33.72 -20.60 -15.00
C THR A 324 -32.44 -20.45 -15.78
N ASN A 325 -31.51 -19.62 -15.32
CA ASN A 325 -30.14 -19.64 -15.84
C ASN A 325 -29.30 -20.63 -15.02
N LYS A 326 -29.01 -21.80 -15.58
CA LYS A 326 -28.10 -22.80 -14.99
C LYS A 326 -26.63 -22.57 -15.34
N GLY A 327 -26.35 -21.65 -16.25
CA GLY A 327 -24.99 -21.28 -16.63
C GLY A 327 -24.31 -20.38 -15.60
N LEU A 328 -23.05 -20.05 -15.87
CA LEU A 328 -22.18 -19.28 -14.99
C LEU A 328 -22.12 -17.78 -15.32
N LYS A 329 -22.72 -17.38 -16.45
CA LYS A 329 -22.74 -15.97 -16.90
C LYS A 329 -24.15 -15.40 -16.86
N ALA A 330 -24.27 -14.17 -16.36
CA ALA A 330 -25.52 -13.43 -16.43
C ALA A 330 -25.87 -13.15 -17.90
N THR A 331 -27.14 -13.29 -18.27
CA THR A 331 -27.60 -12.99 -19.62
C THR A 331 -28.93 -12.29 -19.59
N GLU A 332 -29.13 -11.45 -20.59
CA GLU A 332 -30.43 -10.86 -20.85
C GLU A 332 -31.35 -11.89 -21.50
N TYR A 333 -32.60 -11.95 -21.04
CA TYR A 333 -33.59 -12.87 -21.56
C TYR A 333 -34.97 -12.21 -21.65
N THR A 334 -35.66 -12.44 -22.77
CA THR A 334 -37.05 -12.00 -22.97
C THR A 334 -37.93 -13.23 -22.96
N ILE A 335 -38.80 -13.34 -21.95
CA ILE A 335 -39.74 -14.45 -21.83
C ILE A 335 -40.88 -14.23 -22.83
N LYS A 336 -41.14 -15.25 -23.65
CA LYS A 336 -42.18 -15.26 -24.68
C LYS A 336 -42.92 -16.58 -24.63
N GLU A 337 -44.23 -16.51 -24.76
CA GLU A 337 -45.13 -17.65 -24.69
C GLU A 337 -46.08 -17.62 -25.89
N ASP A 338 -46.07 -18.66 -26.71
CA ASP A 338 -46.96 -18.76 -27.86
C ASP A 338 -48.28 -19.42 -27.45
N LEU A 339 -49.37 -18.65 -27.52
CA LEU A 339 -50.71 -19.08 -27.17
C LEU A 339 -51.59 -19.33 -28.39
N ALA A 340 -51.04 -19.43 -29.60
CA ALA A 340 -51.81 -19.55 -30.84
C ALA A 340 -52.86 -20.67 -30.78
N ASP A 341 -52.47 -21.84 -30.28
CA ASP A 341 -53.37 -22.99 -30.16
C ASP A 341 -54.34 -22.85 -28.97
N VAL A 342 -53.83 -22.42 -27.82
CA VAL A 342 -54.63 -22.18 -26.60
C VAL A 342 -55.77 -21.17 -26.86
N LEU A 343 -55.50 -20.11 -27.62
CA LEU A 343 -56.46 -19.04 -27.92
C LEU A 343 -57.55 -19.45 -28.91
N GLN A 344 -57.47 -20.64 -29.51
CA GLN A 344 -58.57 -21.20 -30.31
C GLN A 344 -59.75 -21.63 -29.43
N TYR A 345 -59.48 -21.96 -28.15
CA TYR A 345 -60.44 -22.52 -27.20
C TYR A 345 -60.73 -21.61 -26.01
N ALA A 346 -59.80 -20.72 -25.69
CA ALA A 346 -59.84 -19.90 -24.50
C ALA A 346 -59.52 -18.43 -24.79
N SER A 347 -59.96 -17.53 -23.91
CA SER A 347 -59.52 -16.15 -23.88
C SER A 347 -58.52 -15.93 -22.74
N LEU A 348 -57.50 -15.12 -22.98
CA LEU A 348 -56.55 -14.71 -21.94
C LEU A 348 -57.26 -13.84 -20.90
N GLU A 349 -57.15 -14.20 -19.62
CA GLU A 349 -57.83 -13.52 -18.52
C GLU A 349 -56.85 -12.69 -17.67
N ASN A 350 -55.71 -13.29 -17.32
CA ASN A 350 -54.63 -12.61 -16.62
C ASN A 350 -53.32 -12.87 -17.37
N THR A 351 -52.61 -11.80 -17.71
CA THR A 351 -51.36 -11.88 -18.47
C THR A 351 -50.12 -12.04 -17.59
N GLY A 352 -50.25 -11.98 -16.26
CA GLY A 352 -49.12 -12.05 -15.34
C GLY A 352 -48.10 -10.93 -15.56
N GLY A 353 -48.55 -9.75 -16.02
CA GLY A 353 -47.69 -8.63 -16.40
C GLY A 353 -47.07 -8.72 -17.80
N GLY A 354 -47.53 -9.67 -18.64
CA GLY A 354 -47.15 -9.77 -20.05
C GLY A 354 -48.09 -8.97 -20.95
N THR A 355 -47.63 -8.71 -22.17
CA THR A 355 -48.41 -8.06 -23.23
C THR A 355 -48.61 -9.03 -24.39
N LEU A 356 -49.86 -9.21 -24.83
CA LEU A 356 -50.18 -10.03 -25.98
C LEU A 356 -49.88 -9.24 -27.27
N THR A 357 -48.89 -9.72 -28.02
CA THR A 357 -48.38 -9.10 -29.25
C THR A 357 -48.64 -10.00 -30.45
N ASP A 358 -48.57 -9.42 -31.64
CA ASP A 358 -48.67 -10.17 -32.89
C ASP A 358 -47.50 -11.16 -32.99
N ASP A 359 -47.80 -12.42 -33.33
CA ASP A 359 -46.79 -13.32 -33.85
C ASP A 359 -46.58 -12.95 -35.32
N ASN A 360 -45.42 -12.40 -35.66
CA ASN A 360 -45.07 -12.12 -37.06
C ASN A 360 -44.71 -13.43 -37.77
N SER A 361 -45.54 -14.47 -37.64
CA SER A 361 -45.46 -15.68 -38.45
C SER A 361 -45.83 -15.34 -39.90
N SER A 362 -45.15 -16.01 -40.81
CA SER A 362 -44.99 -15.71 -42.25
C SER A 362 -46.27 -15.66 -43.10
N ASP A 363 -47.46 -15.76 -42.51
CA ASP A 363 -48.73 -15.86 -43.22
C ASP A 363 -49.42 -14.49 -43.40
N GLY A 364 -48.80 -13.39 -42.95
CA GLY A 364 -49.23 -12.02 -43.26
C GLY A 364 -50.52 -11.56 -42.57
N ILE A 365 -51.13 -12.41 -41.73
CA ILE A 365 -52.29 -12.07 -40.90
C ILE A 365 -51.81 -11.88 -39.46
N ALA A 366 -51.72 -10.63 -39.03
CA ALA A 366 -51.37 -10.29 -37.64
C ALA A 366 -52.44 -10.83 -36.67
N THR A 367 -52.16 -11.98 -36.07
CA THR A 367 -52.95 -12.51 -34.96
C THR A 367 -52.14 -12.38 -33.68
N LYS A 368 -52.77 -11.81 -32.65
CA LYS A 368 -52.16 -11.61 -31.34
C LYS A 368 -52.13 -12.93 -30.58
N THR A 369 -51.05 -13.68 -30.70
CA THR A 369 -50.88 -14.99 -30.07
C THR A 369 -49.67 -15.08 -29.16
N LEU A 370 -48.71 -14.15 -29.28
CA LEU A 370 -47.47 -14.19 -28.54
C LEU A 370 -47.54 -13.34 -27.27
N LEU A 371 -47.57 -13.96 -26.10
CA LEU A 371 -47.53 -13.28 -24.81
C LEU A 371 -46.05 -13.00 -24.43
N THR A 372 -45.68 -11.72 -24.35
CA THR A 372 -44.30 -11.29 -24.12
C THR A 372 -44.18 -10.48 -22.82
N TRP A 373 -43.18 -10.78 -22.01
CA TRP A 373 -42.84 -10.01 -20.81
C TRP A 373 -41.65 -9.06 -21.04
N PRO A 374 -41.49 -8.01 -20.21
CA PRO A 374 -40.30 -7.17 -20.25
C PRO A 374 -39.02 -7.99 -20.12
N LYS A 375 -37.98 -7.52 -20.82
CA LYS A 375 -36.63 -8.10 -20.80
C LYS A 375 -36.08 -8.09 -19.37
N VAL A 376 -35.48 -9.20 -18.94
CA VAL A 376 -34.88 -9.36 -17.62
C VAL A 376 -33.43 -9.84 -17.73
N THR A 377 -32.59 -9.38 -16.79
CA THR A 377 -31.25 -9.94 -16.59
C THR A 377 -31.34 -11.16 -15.69
N LEU A 378 -30.99 -12.35 -16.19
CA LEU A 378 -30.94 -13.59 -15.41
C LEU A 378 -29.51 -13.84 -14.92
N LYS A 379 -29.30 -13.74 -13.61
CA LYS A 379 -28.02 -14.10 -12.97
C LYS A 379 -27.83 -15.62 -12.91
N PRO A 380 -26.59 -16.12 -12.74
CA PRO A 380 -26.34 -17.54 -12.51
C PRO A 380 -27.18 -18.10 -11.36
N GLY A 381 -27.86 -19.23 -11.59
CA GLY A 381 -28.77 -19.88 -10.65
C GLY A 381 -30.13 -19.20 -10.48
N GLU A 382 -30.34 -18.02 -11.05
CA GLU A 382 -31.59 -17.27 -10.89
C GLU A 382 -32.73 -17.92 -11.67
N THR A 383 -33.90 -17.96 -11.04
CA THR A 383 -35.15 -18.42 -11.65
C THR A 383 -36.16 -17.29 -11.67
N GLN A 384 -36.71 -17.00 -12.85
CA GLN A 384 -37.83 -16.09 -13.03
C GLN A 384 -39.10 -16.89 -13.30
N THR A 385 -40.16 -16.59 -12.57
CA THR A 385 -41.47 -17.25 -12.70
C THR A 385 -42.50 -16.25 -13.23
N ARG A 386 -43.34 -16.69 -14.17
CA ARG A 386 -44.56 -15.97 -14.58
C ARG A 386 -45.76 -16.89 -14.46
N ILE A 387 -46.88 -16.30 -14.08
CA ILE A 387 -48.16 -16.99 -13.92
C ILE A 387 -49.18 -16.23 -14.74
N PHE A 388 -49.86 -16.91 -15.65
CA PHE A 388 -50.93 -16.34 -16.46
C PHE A 388 -52.10 -17.31 -16.50
N SER A 389 -53.31 -16.80 -16.74
CA SER A 389 -54.52 -17.62 -16.77
C SER A 389 -55.31 -17.39 -18.04
N VAL A 390 -55.91 -18.47 -18.52
CA VAL A 390 -56.86 -18.45 -19.63
C VAL A 390 -58.19 -19.02 -19.14
N LYS A 391 -59.28 -18.56 -19.76
CA LYS A 391 -60.62 -19.06 -19.49
C LYS A 391 -61.21 -19.65 -20.76
N LEU A 392 -61.64 -20.91 -20.71
CA LEU A 392 -62.28 -21.57 -21.84
C LEU A 392 -63.57 -20.85 -22.21
N ALA A 393 -63.86 -20.79 -23.52
CA ALA A 393 -65.08 -20.19 -24.02
C ALA A 393 -66.33 -20.84 -23.39
N SER A 394 -67.40 -20.07 -23.22
CA SER A 394 -68.69 -20.59 -22.75
C SER A 394 -69.34 -21.55 -23.75
N THR A 395 -69.02 -21.40 -25.04
CA THR A 395 -69.38 -22.33 -26.10
C THR A 395 -68.11 -22.72 -26.84
N ILE A 396 -67.70 -23.98 -26.71
CA ILE A 396 -66.50 -24.52 -27.38
C ILE A 396 -66.75 -24.64 -28.88
N ALA A 397 -65.83 -24.12 -29.68
CA ALA A 397 -65.96 -24.08 -31.14
C ALA A 397 -66.07 -25.49 -31.75
N ALA A 398 -67.13 -25.72 -32.53
CA ALA A 398 -67.32 -26.91 -33.35
C ALA A 398 -66.63 -26.81 -34.73
N LYS A 399 -65.66 -25.90 -34.88
CA LYS A 399 -64.86 -25.79 -36.11
C LYS A 399 -64.07 -27.09 -36.29
N GLY A 400 -64.07 -27.58 -37.53
CA GLY A 400 -63.31 -28.76 -37.92
C GLY A 400 -61.81 -28.52 -37.94
N ALA A 401 -61.06 -29.61 -37.94
CA ALA A 401 -59.61 -29.53 -37.94
C ALA A 401 -59.12 -28.87 -39.24
N GLY A 402 -58.14 -27.96 -39.14
CA GLY A 402 -57.63 -27.25 -40.30
C GLY A 402 -57.00 -28.22 -41.31
N THR A 403 -57.39 -28.15 -42.59
CA THR A 403 -56.80 -29.00 -43.65
C THR A 403 -55.30 -28.73 -43.88
N GLY A 404 -54.81 -27.54 -43.52
CA GLY A 404 -53.40 -27.16 -43.59
C GLY A 404 -52.61 -27.29 -42.27
N ASN A 405 -53.30 -27.36 -41.12
CA ASN A 405 -52.68 -27.57 -39.80
C ASN A 405 -53.56 -28.54 -38.99
N PRO A 406 -53.18 -29.83 -38.91
CA PRO A 406 -53.94 -30.86 -38.20
C PRO A 406 -54.14 -30.60 -36.71
N ASN A 407 -53.30 -29.77 -36.09
CA ASN A 407 -53.41 -29.42 -34.68
C ASN A 407 -54.37 -28.25 -34.46
N SER A 408 -54.80 -27.55 -35.52
CA SER A 408 -55.74 -26.46 -35.37
C SER A 408 -57.14 -26.98 -35.15
N TYR A 409 -57.76 -26.54 -34.08
CA TYR A 409 -59.06 -26.95 -33.59
C TYR A 409 -59.13 -28.50 -33.49
N ASP A 410 -58.16 -29.16 -32.86
CA ASP A 410 -58.10 -30.63 -32.71
C ASP A 410 -58.68 -31.19 -31.38
N CYS A 411 -59.17 -30.29 -30.52
CA CYS A 411 -59.67 -30.52 -29.16
C CYS A 411 -58.60 -30.77 -28.12
N VAL A 412 -57.39 -30.31 -28.38
CA VAL A 412 -56.28 -30.29 -27.43
C VAL A 412 -55.70 -28.89 -27.43
N MET A 413 -55.64 -28.24 -26.27
CA MET A 413 -54.81 -27.04 -26.13
C MET A 413 -53.37 -27.49 -25.93
N THR A 414 -52.59 -27.46 -27.01
CA THR A 414 -51.16 -27.78 -27.05
C THR A 414 -50.37 -26.50 -26.86
N ASN A 415 -49.47 -26.49 -25.89
CA ASN A 415 -48.56 -25.36 -25.73
C ASN A 415 -47.17 -25.82 -25.29
N THR A 416 -46.14 -25.22 -25.90
CA THR A 416 -44.75 -25.58 -25.67
C THR A 416 -43.96 -24.40 -25.12
N PHE A 417 -43.30 -24.63 -23.98
CA PHE A 417 -42.38 -23.69 -23.34
C PHE A 417 -41.27 -24.48 -22.61
N GLY A 418 -40.18 -24.77 -23.33
CA GLY A 418 -39.17 -25.75 -22.88
C GLY A 418 -39.69 -27.19 -22.95
N ASN A 419 -40.77 -27.49 -22.21
CA ASN A 419 -41.57 -28.70 -22.33
C ASN A 419 -42.97 -28.40 -22.89
N THR A 420 -43.64 -29.43 -23.40
CA THR A 420 -45.00 -29.33 -23.95
C THR A 420 -46.04 -29.75 -22.91
N VAL A 421 -47.14 -28.99 -22.85
CA VAL A 421 -48.33 -29.25 -22.04
C VAL A 421 -49.51 -29.41 -23.00
N ASN A 422 -50.19 -30.56 -22.93
CA ASN A 422 -51.37 -30.88 -23.73
C ASN A 422 -52.58 -31.01 -22.80
N ILE A 423 -53.60 -30.19 -23.02
CA ILE A 423 -54.83 -30.20 -22.23
C ILE A 423 -55.99 -30.58 -23.13
N ASN A 424 -56.59 -31.74 -22.87
CA ASN A 424 -57.77 -32.18 -23.62
C ASN A 424 -58.94 -31.23 -23.35
N VAL A 425 -59.71 -30.88 -24.38
CA VAL A 425 -60.89 -30.03 -24.30
C VAL A 425 -62.15 -30.86 -24.56
N ASP A 426 -63.18 -30.71 -23.73
CA ASP A 426 -64.47 -31.38 -23.91
C ASP A 426 -65.27 -30.74 -25.06
N CYS A 427 -64.92 -31.12 -26.29
CA CYS A 427 -65.54 -30.64 -27.50
C CYS A 427 -66.95 -31.23 -27.74
N PRO A 428 -67.83 -30.50 -28.47
CA PRO A 428 -69.15 -30.98 -28.86
C PRO A 428 -69.12 -32.31 -29.64
N VAL A 429 -70.17 -33.13 -29.47
CA VAL A 429 -70.29 -34.48 -30.05
C VAL A 429 -70.15 -34.48 -31.57
N GLN A 430 -70.61 -33.43 -32.25
CA GLN A 430 -70.53 -33.26 -33.71
C GLN A 430 -69.09 -33.37 -34.22
N LYS A 431 -68.11 -32.94 -33.43
CA LYS A 431 -66.69 -32.95 -33.78
C LYS A 431 -66.02 -34.30 -33.53
N LYS A 432 -66.52 -35.08 -32.57
CA LYS A 432 -66.09 -36.47 -32.35
C LYS A 432 -66.44 -37.38 -33.55
N VAL A 433 -67.44 -36.99 -34.35
CA VAL A 433 -67.81 -37.70 -35.59
C VAL A 433 -66.84 -37.37 -36.74
N GLU A 434 -66.29 -36.15 -36.81
CA GLU A 434 -65.33 -35.73 -37.83
C GLU A 434 -64.05 -36.60 -37.82
N SER A 435 -63.52 -36.93 -36.64
CA SER A 435 -62.39 -37.87 -36.50
C SER A 435 -62.70 -39.29 -36.97
N VAL A 436 -63.96 -39.72 -36.91
CA VAL A 436 -64.41 -41.03 -37.42
C VAL A 436 -64.58 -40.98 -38.94
N VAL A 437 -65.01 -39.83 -39.49
CA VAL A 437 -65.15 -39.63 -40.94
C VAL A 437 -63.79 -39.53 -41.64
N ALA A 438 -62.77 -38.96 -41.00
CA ALA A 438 -61.39 -39.01 -41.49
C ALA A 438 -60.80 -40.43 -41.56
N GLN A 439 -61.38 -41.41 -40.83
CA GLN A 439 -60.99 -42.83 -40.87
C GLN A 439 -61.86 -43.68 -41.81
N LEU A 440 -62.93 -43.13 -42.40
CA LEU A 440 -63.62 -43.81 -43.48
C LEU A 440 -62.65 -43.87 -44.68
N PRO A 441 -62.35 -45.05 -45.23
CA PRO A 441 -61.47 -45.14 -46.38
C PRO A 441 -62.07 -44.29 -47.50
N HIS A 442 -61.35 -43.25 -47.91
CA HIS A 442 -61.66 -42.56 -49.15
C HIS A 442 -61.57 -43.61 -50.25
N THR A 443 -62.71 -44.10 -50.78
CA THR A 443 -62.72 -44.93 -51.98
C THR A 443 -62.27 -44.04 -53.12
N GLY A 444 -60.97 -44.04 -53.40
CA GLY A 444 -60.38 -43.30 -54.48
C GLY A 444 -60.80 -43.87 -55.83
N PRO A 445 -60.47 -43.18 -56.93
CA PRO A 445 -60.75 -43.67 -58.29
C PRO A 445 -60.23 -45.10 -58.50
N ASN A 446 -59.10 -45.45 -57.89
CA ASN A 446 -58.45 -46.75 -58.05
C ASN A 446 -59.22 -47.90 -57.39
N GLU A 447 -59.77 -47.73 -56.17
CA GLU A 447 -60.59 -48.76 -55.54
C GLU A 447 -61.93 -48.98 -56.29
N ASN A 448 -62.54 -47.91 -56.81
CA ASN A 448 -63.76 -48.01 -57.62
C ASN A 448 -63.51 -48.71 -58.96
N ILE A 449 -62.36 -48.47 -59.60
CA ILE A 449 -61.95 -49.18 -60.81
C ILE A 449 -61.69 -50.65 -60.52
N ALA A 450 -61.02 -50.99 -59.42
CA ALA A 450 -60.78 -52.38 -59.02
C ALA A 450 -62.08 -53.14 -58.75
N PHE A 451 -63.03 -52.52 -58.04
CA PHE A 451 -64.34 -53.11 -57.77
C PHE A 451 -65.16 -53.31 -59.05
N ALA A 452 -65.17 -52.32 -59.95
CA ALA A 452 -65.82 -52.43 -61.25
C ALA A 452 -65.18 -53.53 -62.13
N ALA A 453 -63.85 -53.68 -62.09
CA ALA A 453 -63.15 -54.73 -62.82
C ALA A 453 -63.48 -56.14 -62.30
N ILE A 454 -63.63 -56.31 -60.98
CA ILE A 454 -64.06 -57.58 -60.37
C ILE A 454 -65.48 -57.92 -60.81
N ILE A 455 -66.42 -56.97 -60.74
CA ILE A 455 -67.80 -57.19 -61.21
C ILE A 455 -67.81 -57.53 -62.70
N PHE A 456 -67.04 -56.79 -63.51
CA PHE A 456 -66.94 -57.06 -64.94
C PHE A 456 -66.37 -58.46 -65.24
N ALA A 457 -65.36 -58.91 -64.51
CA ALA A 457 -64.78 -60.24 -64.65
C ALA A 457 -65.80 -61.35 -64.30
N VAL A 458 -66.59 -61.16 -63.24
CA VAL A 458 -67.66 -62.10 -62.85
C VAL A 458 -68.74 -62.17 -63.93
N VAL A 459 -69.18 -61.01 -64.44
CA VAL A 459 -70.18 -60.94 -65.53
C VAL A 459 -69.64 -61.60 -66.81
N ALA A 460 -68.39 -61.32 -67.18
CA ALA A 460 -67.74 -61.91 -68.34
C ALA A 460 -67.59 -63.44 -68.20
N PHE A 461 -67.26 -63.94 -67.01
CA PHE A 461 -67.19 -65.38 -66.71
C PHE A 461 -68.55 -66.05 -66.92
N PHE A 462 -69.63 -65.50 -66.34
CA PHE A 462 -70.97 -66.07 -66.52
C PHE A 462 -71.47 -65.99 -67.97
N TYR A 463 -71.13 -64.92 -68.69
CA TYR A 463 -71.40 -64.81 -70.12
C TYR A 463 -70.67 -65.88 -70.94
N ALA A 464 -69.36 -66.05 -70.71
CA ALA A 464 -68.56 -67.07 -71.38
C ALA A 464 -69.05 -68.48 -71.06
N ARG A 465 -69.38 -68.76 -69.79
CA ARG A 465 -69.92 -70.05 -69.33
C ARG A 465 -71.27 -70.36 -69.96
N SER A 466 -72.16 -69.36 -70.09
CA SER A 466 -73.44 -69.52 -70.80
C SER A 466 -73.26 -69.81 -72.29
N ARG A 467 -72.27 -69.18 -72.94
CA ARG A 467 -71.94 -69.47 -74.34
C ARG A 467 -71.31 -70.85 -74.52
N GLN A 468 -70.46 -71.29 -73.60
CA GLN A 468 -69.89 -72.63 -73.59
C GLN A 468 -70.99 -73.69 -73.45
N LEU A 469 -71.88 -73.55 -72.47
CA LEU A 469 -73.06 -74.40 -72.32
C LEU A 469 -73.93 -74.43 -73.58
N LYS A 470 -74.14 -73.30 -74.26
CA LYS A 470 -74.87 -73.27 -75.54
C LYS A 470 -74.16 -74.06 -76.64
N LYS A 471 -72.82 -74.03 -76.70
CA LYS A 471 -72.04 -74.86 -77.65
C LYS A 471 -72.10 -76.34 -77.28
N GLU A 472 -71.96 -76.68 -76.00
CA GLU A 472 -72.05 -78.07 -75.51
C GLU A 472 -73.44 -78.66 -75.78
N VAL A 473 -74.53 -77.92 -75.49
CA VAL A 473 -75.89 -78.34 -75.84
C VAL A 473 -76.06 -78.49 -77.35
N ARG A 474 -75.45 -77.62 -78.17
CA ARG A 474 -75.50 -77.74 -79.63
C ARG A 474 -74.74 -78.97 -80.15
N LEU A 475 -73.60 -79.30 -79.54
CA LEU A 475 -72.82 -80.49 -79.86
C LEU A 475 -73.57 -81.76 -79.42
N ILE A 476 -74.10 -81.80 -78.20
CA ILE A 476 -74.95 -82.91 -77.72
C ILE A 476 -76.14 -83.11 -78.65
N ARG A 477 -76.81 -82.03 -79.07
CA ARG A 477 -77.96 -82.11 -80.00
C ARG A 477 -77.54 -82.59 -81.39
N ARG A 478 -76.33 -82.25 -81.85
CA ARG A 478 -75.75 -82.74 -83.10
C ARG A 478 -75.40 -84.22 -83.01
N ASP A 479 -74.76 -84.65 -81.93
CA ASP A 479 -74.38 -86.06 -81.73
C ASP A 479 -75.61 -86.95 -81.47
N PHE A 480 -76.69 -86.41 -80.90
CA PHE A 480 -78.00 -87.09 -80.82
C PHE A 480 -78.75 -87.13 -82.17
N SER A 481 -78.37 -86.32 -83.17
CA SER A 481 -79.01 -86.27 -84.50
C SER A 481 -78.13 -86.81 -85.63
N THR A 482 -76.91 -87.26 -85.34
CA THR A 482 -76.05 -88.07 -86.22
C THR A 482 -75.79 -89.43 -85.57
N GLY A 483 -76.87 -90.12 -85.21
CA GLY A 483 -76.85 -91.55 -84.97
C GLY A 483 -76.56 -92.27 -86.28
N THR A 484 -75.56 -93.16 -86.23
CA THR A 484 -75.68 -94.49 -86.85
C THR A 484 -76.97 -95.08 -86.28
N ILE A 485 -78.05 -95.24 -87.03
CA ILE A 485 -78.23 -95.95 -88.31
C ILE A 485 -78.68 -95.00 -89.43
#